data_AF-A0A1F6HUE0-F1
#
_entry.id   AF-A0A1F6HUE0-F1
#
_cell.length_a   1.000
_cell.length_b   1.000
_cell.length_c   1.000
_cell.angle_alpha   90.00
_cell.angle_beta   90.00
_cell.angle_gamma   90.00
#
_symmetry.space_group_name_H-M   'P 1'
#
loop_
_entity.id
_entity.type
_entity.pdbx_description
1 polymer ?
#
loop_
_entity_poly.entity_id
_entity_poly.type
_entity_poly.pdbx_seq_one_letter_code
_entity_poly.pdbx_strand_id
1 'polypeptide(L)'
;MPEDINISVAKIVATPSQSSWSQAYNAGKLFAVLSLQKETEETEEKDYLNILGKDLLETLEQEFFSLEVKDLESIKNSVETTIKKIPENVDCSFVIGAIVEYVLYVFIKGEGTTSLKRGGEFGIILESDKNELKASSGILKEADLVILQTKQFKDIISTNILISALDHQPPSDIAEALAPIIHRQEKGGAAAILIEFKKKEESLISSDTETAKQQTDTTSQPRDLKSLTNYFYPLADKLTFPKLKNLEHSRKMFLTIAAVVILILILTVIFATQAQNNAKIEAVFNQVYPQAQKKYDEGQSLLDLNKNLARDSFTQSLKILNENKSKFPKDSKQEKQILALLEKVNRELEANSPEKIAQNLDRSKISISVENGSGLEGTAGKASDFLKGKGYNIVSTANADNYNYKGTTIKVKSSTNAYLNLIKKDLSEKYTVNNTSFDLSQDFTADALVIIGK
;
A
#
# COMPACT_ATOMS: atom_id res chain seq x y z
N MET A 1 -2.75 1.57 -27.22
CA MET A 1 -2.01 1.10 -26.01
C MET A 1 -2.56 1.88 -24.84
N PRO A 2 -2.88 1.28 -23.69
CA PRO A 2 -3.44 2.06 -22.60
C PRO A 2 -2.37 3.04 -22.11
N GLU A 3 -2.69 4.33 -22.18
CA GLU A 3 -1.83 5.42 -21.72
C GLU A 3 -1.62 5.27 -20.20
N ASP A 4 -0.36 5.08 -19.79
CA ASP A 4 0.00 4.94 -18.38
C ASP A 4 -0.19 6.28 -17.65
N ILE A 5 -1.38 6.48 -17.10
CA ILE A 5 -1.71 7.55 -16.16
C ILE A 5 -0.88 7.42 -14.90
N ASN A 6 -0.26 8.52 -14.46
CA ASN A 6 0.44 8.59 -13.20
C ASN A 6 -0.43 9.30 -12.15
N ILE A 7 -0.50 8.76 -10.94
CA ILE A 7 -1.29 9.31 -9.83
C ILE A 7 -0.40 9.43 -8.60
N SER A 8 -0.53 10.53 -7.87
CA SER A 8 0.04 10.71 -6.54
C SER A 8 -1.09 10.71 -5.51
N VAL A 9 -0.93 9.97 -4.42
CA VAL A 9 -1.99 9.74 -3.45
C VAL A 9 -1.48 10.01 -2.04
N ALA A 10 -2.26 10.73 -1.25
CA ALA A 10 -2.07 10.87 0.18
C ALA A 10 -3.36 10.60 0.94
N LYS A 11 -3.23 10.12 2.18
CA LYS A 11 -4.34 9.65 3.00
C LYS A 11 -4.29 10.34 4.36
N ILE A 12 -5.47 10.69 4.86
CA ILE A 12 -5.65 11.23 6.20
C ILE A 12 -6.73 10.39 6.86
N VAL A 13 -6.44 9.82 8.02
CA VAL A 13 -7.37 8.95 8.76
C VAL A 13 -7.25 9.27 10.24
N ALA A 14 -8.38 9.49 10.91
CA ALA A 14 -8.44 9.70 12.34
C ALA A 14 -8.14 8.44 13.13
N THR A 15 -7.83 8.61 14.41
CA THR A 15 -7.71 7.50 15.34
C THR A 15 -9.11 6.92 15.61
N PRO A 16 -9.36 5.62 15.41
CA PRO A 16 -10.64 5.01 15.70
C PRO A 16 -11.06 5.18 17.16
N SER A 17 -12.38 5.21 17.39
CA SER A 17 -13.01 5.24 18.70
C SER A 17 -13.85 3.97 18.91
N GLN A 18 -14.47 3.80 20.09
CA GLN A 18 -15.31 2.61 20.35
C GLN A 18 -16.54 2.54 19.44
N SER A 19 -17.13 3.69 19.08
CA SER A 19 -18.37 3.78 18.32
C SER A 19 -18.17 4.28 16.88
N SER A 20 -16.95 4.63 16.48
CA SER A 20 -16.67 5.17 15.15
C SER A 20 -15.31 4.73 14.61
N TRP A 21 -15.32 4.26 13.37
CA TRP A 21 -14.16 3.77 12.63
C TRP A 21 -14.12 4.38 11.24
N SER A 22 -12.94 4.68 10.72
CA SER A 22 -12.76 5.16 9.35
C SER A 22 -11.49 4.64 8.69
N GLN A 23 -11.47 4.69 7.36
CA GLN A 23 -10.33 4.24 6.56
C GLN A 23 -10.30 4.98 5.22
N ALA A 24 -9.08 5.35 4.80
CA ALA A 24 -8.78 5.74 3.43
C ALA A 24 -8.08 4.59 2.70
N TYR A 25 -8.61 4.20 1.55
CA TYR A 25 -8.25 3.01 0.82
C TYR A 25 -7.95 3.33 -0.66
N ASN A 26 -6.99 2.61 -1.23
CA ASN A 26 -6.70 2.67 -2.66
C ASN A 26 -6.15 1.32 -3.16
N ALA A 27 -6.61 0.88 -4.33
CA ALA A 27 -6.04 -0.22 -5.08
C ALA A 27 -6.02 0.15 -6.57
N GLY A 28 -4.81 0.28 -7.14
CA GLY A 28 -4.64 0.78 -8.49
C GLY A 28 -5.30 2.16 -8.66
N LYS A 29 -6.34 2.22 -9.51
CA LYS A 29 -7.11 3.42 -9.83
C LYS A 29 -8.50 3.49 -9.16
N LEU A 30 -8.74 2.62 -8.19
CA LEU A 30 -9.91 2.63 -7.31
C LEU A 30 -9.53 3.23 -5.96
N PHE A 31 -10.37 4.14 -5.46
CA PHE A 31 -10.15 4.92 -4.25
C PHE A 31 -11.43 4.91 -3.41
N ALA A 32 -11.27 4.92 -2.10
CA ALA A 32 -12.38 4.98 -1.18
C ALA A 32 -12.00 5.69 0.11
N VAL A 33 -12.94 6.44 0.68
CA VAL A 33 -12.94 6.80 2.09
C VAL A 33 -14.24 6.32 2.71
N LEU A 34 -14.11 5.60 3.81
CA LEU A 34 -15.22 4.98 4.51
C LEU A 34 -15.18 5.41 5.96
N SER A 35 -16.33 5.77 6.51
CA SER A 35 -16.57 5.95 7.93
C SER A 35 -17.84 5.21 8.32
N LEU A 36 -17.74 4.46 9.42
CA LEU A 36 -18.83 3.71 10.02
C LEU A 36 -19.00 4.18 11.45
N GLN A 37 -20.25 4.39 11.87
CA GLN A 37 -20.60 4.85 13.20
C GLN A 37 -21.83 4.12 13.74
N LYS A 38 -21.88 3.90 15.06
CA LYS A 38 -23.05 3.41 15.79
C LYS A 38 -23.47 4.41 16.86
N GLU A 39 -24.77 4.52 17.11
CA GLU A 39 -25.34 5.42 18.12
C GLU A 39 -25.13 4.92 19.56
N THR A 40 -25.07 3.60 19.79
CA THR A 40 -24.95 2.99 21.13
C THR A 40 -23.70 2.14 21.30
N GLU A 41 -23.05 2.30 22.46
CA GLU A 41 -21.94 1.47 22.96
C GLU A 41 -22.44 0.10 23.49
N GLU A 42 -23.34 -0.57 22.76
CA GLU A 42 -23.76 -1.91 23.17
C GLU A 42 -22.61 -2.93 23.03
N THR A 43 -22.59 -3.88 23.98
CA THR A 43 -21.62 -4.96 24.23
C THR A 43 -21.43 -5.95 23.06
N GLU A 44 -21.18 -5.46 21.86
CA GLU A 44 -20.72 -6.28 20.74
C GLU A 44 -19.20 -6.46 20.75
N GLU A 45 -18.75 -7.45 19.99
CA GLU A 45 -17.34 -7.81 19.84
C GLU A 45 -16.48 -6.57 19.57
N LYS A 46 -15.43 -6.42 20.39
CA LYS A 46 -14.34 -5.49 20.16
C LYS A 46 -13.85 -5.71 18.71
N ASP A 47 -13.90 -4.65 17.90
CA ASP A 47 -13.53 -4.61 16.46
C ASP A 47 -14.64 -4.86 15.42
N TYR A 48 -15.93 -4.96 15.79
CA TYR A 48 -17.03 -5.15 14.81
C TYR A 48 -16.99 -4.18 13.62
N LEU A 49 -16.90 -2.86 13.86
CA LEU A 49 -16.87 -1.84 12.80
C LEU A 49 -15.64 -1.96 11.89
N ASN A 50 -14.51 -2.41 12.43
CA ASN A 50 -13.28 -2.62 11.67
C ASN A 50 -13.42 -3.83 10.74
N ILE A 51 -14.00 -4.93 11.24
CA ILE A 51 -14.27 -6.14 10.45
C ILE A 51 -15.25 -5.81 9.31
N LEU A 52 -16.37 -5.15 9.63
CA LEU A 52 -17.35 -4.72 8.64
C LEU A 52 -16.72 -3.78 7.60
N GLY A 53 -15.93 -2.81 8.04
CA GLY A 53 -15.24 -1.87 7.17
C GLY A 53 -14.26 -2.55 6.20
N LYS A 54 -13.51 -3.55 6.68
CA LYS A 54 -12.64 -4.36 5.83
C LYS A 54 -13.42 -5.19 4.81
N ASP A 55 -14.48 -5.89 5.23
CA ASP A 55 -15.32 -6.67 4.31
C ASP A 55 -15.94 -5.79 3.21
N LEU A 56 -16.41 -4.58 3.56
CA LEU A 56 -16.94 -3.63 2.57
C LEU A 56 -15.89 -3.18 1.54
N LEU A 57 -14.66 -2.89 1.98
CA LEU A 57 -13.58 -2.48 1.09
C LEU A 57 -13.10 -3.64 0.19
N GLU A 58 -12.97 -4.85 0.75
CA GLU A 58 -12.60 -6.05 0.00
C GLU A 58 -13.69 -6.43 -1.02
N THR A 59 -14.97 -6.31 -0.64
CA THR A 59 -16.10 -6.53 -1.55
C THR A 59 -16.07 -5.51 -2.69
N LEU A 60 -15.90 -4.22 -2.38
CA LEU A 60 -15.81 -3.17 -3.40
C LEU A 60 -14.68 -3.45 -4.39
N GLU A 61 -13.50 -3.84 -3.88
CA GLU A 61 -12.34 -4.19 -4.68
C GLU A 61 -12.67 -5.36 -5.62
N GLN A 62 -13.17 -6.47 -5.08
CA GLN A 62 -13.50 -7.67 -5.85
C GLN A 62 -14.53 -7.37 -6.94
N GLU A 63 -15.65 -6.76 -6.58
CA GLU A 63 -16.73 -6.43 -7.52
C GLU A 63 -16.24 -5.49 -8.62
N PHE A 64 -15.45 -4.46 -8.29
CA PHE A 64 -14.92 -3.51 -9.27
C PHE A 64 -13.92 -4.15 -10.23
N PHE A 65 -12.99 -4.97 -9.73
CA PHE A 65 -11.95 -5.57 -10.58
C PHE A 65 -12.48 -6.72 -11.46
N SER A 66 -13.59 -7.35 -11.06
CA SER A 66 -14.31 -8.33 -11.88
C SER A 66 -15.09 -7.74 -13.07
N LEU A 67 -15.30 -6.41 -13.12
CA LEU A 67 -16.00 -5.76 -14.24
C LEU A 67 -15.20 -5.82 -15.55
N GLU A 68 -15.83 -6.36 -16.60
CA GLU A 68 -15.30 -6.35 -17.97
C GLU A 68 -15.29 -4.93 -18.57
N VAL A 69 -16.42 -4.22 -18.44
CA VAL A 69 -16.60 -2.82 -18.86
C VAL A 69 -16.69 -1.96 -17.61
N LYS A 70 -15.93 -0.88 -17.56
CA LYS A 70 -15.86 0.05 -16.43
C LYS A 70 -16.38 1.42 -16.84
N ASP A 71 -17.69 1.59 -16.80
CA ASP A 71 -18.39 2.85 -17.03
C ASP A 71 -19.18 3.26 -15.77
N LEU A 72 -19.91 4.39 -15.85
CA LEU A 72 -20.65 4.91 -14.70
C LEU A 72 -21.66 3.89 -14.17
N GLU A 73 -22.39 3.21 -15.05
CA GLU A 73 -23.48 2.30 -14.67
C GLU A 73 -22.94 0.98 -14.11
N SER A 74 -21.93 0.39 -14.77
CA SER A 74 -21.33 -0.86 -14.31
C SER A 74 -20.63 -0.70 -12.96
N ILE A 75 -19.92 0.41 -12.75
CA ILE A 75 -19.30 0.72 -11.46
C ILE A 75 -20.37 1.07 -10.42
N LYS A 76 -21.44 1.77 -10.80
CA LYS A 76 -22.55 2.02 -9.87
C LYS A 76 -23.13 0.72 -9.34
N ASN A 77 -23.33 -0.28 -10.21
CA ASN A 77 -23.88 -1.58 -9.82
C ASN A 77 -22.96 -2.32 -8.82
N SER A 78 -21.63 -2.27 -9.01
CA SER A 78 -20.69 -2.87 -8.04
C SER A 78 -20.73 -2.16 -6.68
N VAL A 79 -20.85 -0.82 -6.70
CA VAL A 79 -21.04 -0.03 -5.48
C VAL A 79 -22.37 -0.37 -4.81
N GLU A 80 -23.46 -0.48 -5.56
CA GLU A 80 -24.79 -0.88 -5.06
C GLU A 80 -24.78 -2.27 -4.40
N THR A 81 -24.06 -3.23 -4.98
CA THR A 81 -23.85 -4.56 -4.37
C THR A 81 -23.10 -4.46 -3.05
N THR A 82 -22.04 -3.64 -3.01
CA THR A 82 -21.23 -3.45 -1.80
C THR A 82 -22.05 -2.82 -0.66
N ILE A 83 -22.78 -1.73 -0.94
CA ILE A 83 -23.51 -1.00 0.10
C ILE A 83 -24.70 -1.77 0.68
N LYS A 84 -25.22 -2.79 -0.02
CA LYS A 84 -26.26 -3.68 0.51
C LYS A 84 -25.79 -4.49 1.73
N LYS A 85 -24.48 -4.64 1.92
CA LYS A 85 -23.91 -5.31 3.10
C LYS A 85 -23.89 -4.42 4.34
N ILE A 86 -24.17 -3.11 4.21
CA ILE A 86 -24.18 -2.20 5.34
C ILE A 86 -25.47 -2.45 6.15
N PRO A 87 -25.36 -2.81 7.45
CA PRO A 87 -26.52 -3.00 8.31
C PRO A 87 -27.31 -1.70 8.52
N GLU A 88 -28.62 -1.80 8.74
CA GLU A 88 -29.49 -0.62 8.95
C GLU A 88 -29.14 0.18 10.22
N ASN A 89 -28.53 -0.46 11.22
CA ASN A 89 -28.12 0.15 12.48
C ASN A 89 -26.72 0.78 12.45
N VAL A 90 -26.10 0.88 11.27
CA VAL A 90 -24.76 1.47 11.11
C VAL A 90 -24.86 2.70 10.20
N ASP A 91 -24.52 3.85 10.77
CA ASP A 91 -24.35 5.08 10.01
C ASP A 91 -23.11 4.98 9.15
N CYS A 92 -23.27 5.28 7.86
CA CYS A 92 -22.21 5.12 6.87
C CYS A 92 -21.98 6.40 6.08
N SER A 93 -20.71 6.77 5.97
CA SER A 93 -20.20 7.81 5.08
C SER A 93 -19.19 7.16 4.15
N PHE A 94 -19.61 6.85 2.92
CA PHE A 94 -18.80 6.10 1.96
C PHE A 94 -18.67 6.88 0.66
N VAL A 95 -17.47 7.39 0.40
CA VAL A 95 -17.14 8.12 -0.82
C VAL A 95 -16.14 7.32 -1.62
N ILE A 96 -16.48 7.02 -2.87
CA ILE A 96 -15.73 6.15 -3.77
C ILE A 96 -15.36 6.93 -5.02
N GLY A 97 -14.13 6.76 -5.48
CA GLY A 97 -13.61 7.31 -6.72
C GLY A 97 -12.97 6.23 -7.57
N ALA A 98 -13.20 6.23 -8.88
CA ALA A 98 -12.52 5.34 -9.82
C ALA A 98 -12.04 6.14 -11.03
N ILE A 99 -10.80 5.90 -11.48
CA ILE A 99 -10.24 6.51 -12.68
C ILE A 99 -10.12 5.45 -13.78
N VAL A 100 -10.88 5.63 -14.86
CA VAL A 100 -10.80 4.81 -16.07
C VAL A 100 -10.41 5.75 -17.20
N GLU A 101 -9.26 5.51 -17.81
CA GLU A 101 -8.62 6.48 -18.71
C GLU A 101 -8.55 7.87 -18.04
N TYR A 102 -9.11 8.91 -18.66
CA TYR A 102 -9.16 10.27 -18.11
C TYR A 102 -10.45 10.60 -17.37
N VAL A 103 -11.33 9.62 -17.16
CA VAL A 103 -12.63 9.87 -16.53
C VAL A 103 -12.57 9.47 -15.07
N LEU A 104 -12.88 10.43 -14.19
CA LEU A 104 -13.19 10.21 -12.79
C LEU A 104 -14.67 9.84 -12.66
N TYR A 105 -14.95 8.70 -12.06
CA TYR A 105 -16.28 8.30 -11.58
C TYR A 105 -16.30 8.44 -10.06
N VAL A 106 -17.34 9.07 -9.51
CA VAL A 106 -17.48 9.33 -8.08
C VAL A 106 -18.84 8.86 -7.60
N PHE A 107 -18.86 8.18 -6.46
CA PHE A 107 -20.07 7.67 -5.82
C PHE A 107 -20.07 8.03 -4.34
N ILE A 108 -21.23 8.42 -3.80
CA ILE A 108 -21.40 8.75 -2.38
C ILE A 108 -22.64 8.04 -1.83
N LYS A 109 -22.44 7.21 -0.81
CA LYS A 109 -23.49 6.63 0.03
C LYS A 109 -23.43 7.29 1.41
N GLY A 110 -24.57 7.81 1.85
CA GLY A 110 -24.68 8.59 3.08
C GLY A 110 -24.13 9.99 2.91
N GLU A 111 -23.64 10.58 4.01
CA GLU A 111 -23.10 11.94 3.99
C GLU A 111 -21.63 11.96 3.59
N GLY A 112 -21.26 12.77 2.61
CA GLY A 112 -19.88 12.81 2.11
C GLY A 112 -19.69 13.90 1.06
N THR A 113 -18.43 14.20 0.76
CA THR A 113 -18.10 15.26 -0.20
C THR A 113 -16.88 14.91 -1.03
N THR A 114 -16.97 15.19 -2.32
CA THR A 114 -15.85 15.13 -3.25
C THR A 114 -15.58 16.53 -3.79
N SER A 115 -14.33 16.97 -3.68
CA SER A 115 -13.87 18.26 -4.16
C SER A 115 -12.78 18.10 -5.20
N LEU A 116 -12.65 19.09 -6.07
CA LEU A 116 -11.62 19.19 -7.10
C LEU A 116 -10.94 20.56 -7.00
N LYS A 117 -9.61 20.55 -6.95
CA LYS A 117 -8.80 21.72 -7.26
C LYS A 117 -8.23 21.58 -8.67
N ARG A 118 -8.49 22.57 -9.51
CA ARG A 118 -8.00 22.64 -10.89
C ARG A 118 -7.34 24.01 -11.10
N GLY A 119 -6.02 24.00 -11.28
CA GLY A 119 -5.24 25.22 -11.27
C GLY A 119 -5.39 25.96 -9.93
N GLY A 120 -5.87 27.21 -9.99
CA GLY A 120 -6.14 28.03 -8.80
C GLY A 120 -7.55 27.90 -8.21
N GLU A 121 -8.47 27.21 -8.89
CA GLU A 121 -9.87 27.12 -8.47
C GLU A 121 -10.13 25.86 -7.66
N PHE A 122 -10.96 25.97 -6.62
CA PHE A 122 -11.41 24.88 -5.78
C PHE A 122 -12.94 24.80 -5.81
N GLY A 123 -13.49 23.61 -6.03
CA GLY A 123 -14.94 23.42 -6.04
C GLY A 123 -15.36 22.05 -5.53
N ILE A 124 -16.59 21.96 -5.01
CA ILE A 124 -17.24 20.70 -4.68
C ILE A 124 -17.87 20.15 -5.97
N ILE A 125 -17.53 18.91 -6.34
CA ILE A 125 -18.02 18.26 -7.57
C ILE A 125 -19.12 17.23 -7.30
N LEU A 126 -19.21 16.73 -6.06
CA LEU A 126 -20.32 15.89 -5.61
C LEU A 126 -20.46 16.01 -4.10
N GLU A 127 -21.70 16.18 -3.63
CA GLU A 127 -22.04 16.21 -2.22
C GLU A 127 -23.35 15.47 -1.99
N SER A 128 -23.36 14.64 -0.94
CA SER A 128 -24.58 13.99 -0.48
C SER A 128 -24.79 14.28 0.99
N ASP A 129 -26.04 14.59 1.29
CA ASP A 129 -26.66 14.89 2.57
C ASP A 129 -27.76 13.84 2.90
N LYS A 130 -27.96 12.86 1.99
CA LYS A 130 -29.03 11.86 2.06
C LYS A 130 -28.45 10.45 2.05
N ASN A 131 -29.26 9.52 2.55
CA ASN A 131 -28.89 8.12 2.61
C ASN A 131 -29.00 7.39 1.24
N GLU A 132 -29.32 8.09 0.16
CA GLU A 132 -29.35 7.55 -1.20
C GLU A 132 -27.96 7.57 -1.85
N LEU A 133 -27.72 6.65 -2.78
CA LEU A 133 -26.48 6.61 -3.56
C LEU A 133 -26.50 7.72 -4.61
N LYS A 134 -25.61 8.71 -4.48
CA LYS A 134 -25.35 9.71 -5.54
C LYS A 134 -24.15 9.29 -6.37
N ALA A 135 -24.19 9.62 -7.67
CA ALA A 135 -23.12 9.32 -8.60
C ALA A 135 -22.86 10.51 -9.53
N SER A 136 -21.61 10.70 -9.96
CA SER A 136 -21.20 11.70 -10.94
C SER A 136 -19.97 11.22 -11.70
N SER A 137 -19.74 11.75 -12.90
CA SER A 137 -18.52 11.51 -13.67
C SER A 137 -18.01 12.78 -14.33
N GLY A 138 -16.70 12.83 -14.58
CA GLY A 138 -16.06 13.99 -15.20
C GLY A 138 -14.65 13.70 -15.70
N ILE A 139 -14.19 14.52 -16.64
CA ILE A 139 -12.86 14.38 -17.24
C ILE A 139 -11.82 15.08 -16.37
N LEU A 140 -10.74 14.35 -16.05
CA LEU A 140 -9.55 14.82 -15.37
C LEU A 140 -8.58 15.50 -16.34
N LYS A 141 -7.90 16.53 -15.86
CA LYS A 141 -6.85 17.28 -16.54
C LYS A 141 -5.55 17.20 -15.76
N GLU A 142 -4.45 17.54 -16.43
CA GLU A 142 -3.13 17.63 -15.81
C GLU A 142 -3.17 18.45 -14.52
N ALA A 143 -2.54 17.92 -13.47
CA ALA A 143 -2.45 18.52 -12.14
C ALA A 143 -3.79 18.74 -11.42
N ASP A 144 -4.87 18.08 -11.87
CA ASP A 144 -6.11 18.03 -11.09
C ASP A 144 -5.86 17.33 -9.76
N LEU A 145 -6.33 17.94 -8.67
CA LEU A 145 -6.28 17.37 -7.33
C LEU A 145 -7.70 17.08 -6.84
N VAL A 146 -8.04 15.79 -6.77
CA VAL A 146 -9.32 15.29 -6.27
C VAL A 146 -9.20 14.95 -4.80
N ILE A 147 -10.22 15.30 -4.01
CA ILE A 147 -10.26 15.07 -2.58
C ILE A 147 -11.59 14.39 -2.22
N LEU A 148 -11.54 13.14 -1.80
CA LEU A 148 -12.71 12.42 -1.27
C LEU A 148 -12.73 12.59 0.26
N GLN A 149 -13.88 12.94 0.81
CA GLN A 149 -14.03 13.32 2.22
C GLN A 149 -15.24 12.65 2.85
N THR A 150 -15.02 12.01 3.99
CA THR A 150 -16.10 11.59 4.89
C THR A 150 -16.79 12.79 5.54
N LYS A 151 -17.99 12.59 6.09
CA LYS A 151 -18.74 13.62 6.83
C LYS A 151 -17.90 14.27 7.94
N GLN A 152 -17.36 13.45 8.85
CA GLN A 152 -16.61 13.98 10.00
C GLN A 152 -15.34 14.72 9.57
N PHE A 153 -14.69 14.34 8.46
CA PHE A 153 -13.54 15.09 7.95
C PHE A 153 -13.94 16.49 7.51
N LYS A 154 -15.01 16.62 6.73
CA LYS A 154 -15.55 17.92 6.28
C LYS A 154 -15.98 18.80 7.47
N ASP A 155 -16.56 18.20 8.49
CA ASP A 155 -16.98 18.93 9.70
C ASP A 155 -15.78 19.51 10.48
N ILE A 156 -14.63 18.85 10.43
CA ILE A 156 -13.40 19.28 11.11
C ILE A 156 -12.62 20.28 10.24
N ILE A 157 -12.43 19.95 8.97
CA ILE A 157 -11.63 20.71 8.01
C ILE A 157 -12.57 21.52 7.13
N SER A 158 -12.85 22.75 7.55
CA SER A 158 -13.63 23.68 6.73
C SER A 158 -12.97 23.90 5.36
N THR A 159 -13.78 24.27 4.36
CA THR A 159 -13.32 24.57 3.01
C THR A 159 -12.18 25.59 2.98
N ASN A 160 -12.20 26.60 3.87
CA ASN A 160 -11.14 27.60 3.94
C ASN A 160 -9.82 27.01 4.43
N ILE A 161 -9.85 26.17 5.47
CA ILE A 161 -8.66 25.47 5.98
C ILE A 161 -8.09 24.57 4.89
N LEU A 162 -8.97 23.85 4.18
CA LEU A 162 -8.57 22.99 3.08
C LEU A 162 -7.87 23.82 1.99
N ILE A 163 -8.52 24.86 1.46
CA ILE A 163 -7.95 25.73 0.41
C ILE A 163 -6.59 26.29 0.83
N SER A 164 -6.43 26.75 2.08
CA SER A 164 -5.16 27.25 2.59
C SER A 164 -4.06 26.19 2.61
N ALA A 165 -4.40 24.93 2.87
CA ALA A 165 -3.43 23.83 2.84
C ALA A 165 -3.07 23.41 1.40
N LEU A 166 -3.96 23.61 0.42
CA LEU A 166 -3.73 23.18 -0.96
C LEU A 166 -2.71 24.02 -1.74
N ASP A 167 -2.19 25.12 -1.18
CA ASP A 167 -1.43 26.11 -1.93
C ASP A 167 -0.03 25.60 -2.33
N HIS A 168 0.12 25.23 -3.61
CA HIS A 168 1.36 24.73 -4.22
C HIS A 168 2.05 23.55 -3.51
N GLN A 169 1.29 22.74 -2.78
CA GLN A 169 1.80 21.58 -2.05
C GLN A 169 1.41 20.25 -2.73
N PRO A 170 2.30 19.26 -2.77
CA PRO A 170 1.94 17.91 -3.18
C PRO A 170 0.99 17.27 -2.16
N PRO A 171 0.24 16.21 -2.54
CA PRO A 171 -0.72 15.54 -1.64
C PRO A 171 -0.15 15.14 -0.28
N SER A 172 1.12 14.70 -0.22
CA SER A 172 1.80 14.30 1.03
C SER A 172 1.88 15.42 2.04
N ASP A 173 2.27 16.61 1.58
CA ASP A 173 2.56 17.76 2.45
C ASP A 173 1.25 18.35 2.97
N ILE A 174 0.21 18.34 2.13
CA ILE A 174 -1.15 18.68 2.53
C ILE A 174 -1.63 17.74 3.64
N ALA A 175 -1.41 16.43 3.49
CA ALA A 175 -1.80 15.46 4.49
C ALA A 175 -1.06 15.65 5.82
N GLU A 176 0.24 15.96 5.77
CA GLU A 176 1.06 16.27 6.94
C GLU A 176 0.59 17.53 7.66
N ALA A 177 0.17 18.56 6.92
CA ALA A 177 -0.36 19.81 7.48
C ALA A 177 -1.73 19.61 8.18
N LEU A 178 -2.59 18.75 7.62
CA LEU A 178 -3.96 18.55 8.11
C LEU A 178 -4.07 17.47 9.20
N ALA A 179 -3.17 16.49 9.22
CA ALA A 179 -3.22 15.36 10.17
C ALA A 179 -3.29 15.80 11.65
N PRO A 180 -2.51 16.78 12.14
CA PRO A 180 -2.58 17.22 13.53
C PRO A 180 -3.95 17.79 13.94
N ILE A 181 -4.69 18.39 13.00
CA ILE A 181 -6.02 18.95 13.26
C ILE A 181 -7.04 17.82 13.45
N ILE A 182 -6.97 16.79 12.59
CA ILE A 182 -7.85 15.61 12.65
C ILE A 182 -7.65 14.84 13.95
N HIS A 183 -6.39 14.53 14.32
CA HIS A 183 -6.12 13.72 15.51
C HIS A 183 -6.49 14.39 16.84
N ARG A 184 -6.67 15.72 16.87
CA ARG A 184 -7.08 16.47 18.07
C ARG A 184 -8.57 16.43 18.37
N GLN A 185 -9.41 16.06 17.41
CA GLN A 185 -10.88 16.22 17.50
C GLN A 185 -11.60 15.00 18.07
N GLU A 186 -10.88 13.92 18.44
CA GLU A 186 -11.42 12.64 18.96
C GLU A 186 -12.59 12.05 18.12
N LYS A 187 -12.63 12.41 16.83
CA LYS A 187 -13.66 12.02 15.86
C LYS A 187 -13.14 10.88 14.99
N GLY A 188 -13.38 9.64 15.43
CA GLY A 188 -12.84 8.43 14.80
C GLY A 188 -13.32 8.13 13.38
N GLY A 189 -14.34 8.85 12.90
CA GLY A 189 -14.91 8.72 11.56
C GLY A 189 -14.31 9.67 10.52
N ALA A 190 -13.32 10.49 10.87
CA ALA A 190 -12.75 11.45 9.93
C ALA A 190 -11.66 10.80 9.04
N ALA A 191 -11.97 10.63 7.76
CA ALA A 191 -11.03 10.21 6.73
C ALA A 191 -11.15 11.05 5.44
N ALA A 192 -10.01 11.22 4.77
CA ALA A 192 -9.89 11.81 3.43
C ALA A 192 -8.79 11.13 2.61
N ILE A 193 -8.94 11.19 1.29
CA ILE A 193 -7.89 10.79 0.34
C ILE A 193 -7.72 11.88 -0.72
N LEU A 194 -6.46 12.26 -0.94
CA LEU A 194 -6.05 13.26 -1.92
C LEU A 194 -5.41 12.55 -3.10
N ILE A 195 -5.84 12.87 -4.31
CA ILE A 195 -5.43 12.20 -5.54
C ILE A 195 -5.03 13.27 -6.56
N GLU A 196 -3.74 13.41 -6.80
CA GLU A 196 -3.20 14.30 -7.85
C GLU A 196 -3.01 13.51 -9.14
N PHE A 197 -3.60 14.01 -10.22
CA PHE A 197 -3.56 13.41 -11.55
C PHE A 197 -2.40 13.98 -12.39
N LYS A 198 -1.59 13.10 -13.00
CA LYS A 198 -0.49 13.44 -13.91
C LYS A 198 -0.58 12.62 -15.19
N LYS A 199 -0.80 13.30 -16.31
CA LYS A 199 -0.73 12.77 -17.68
C LYS A 199 0.74 12.55 -18.03
N LYS A 200 1.06 11.37 -18.54
CA LYS A 200 2.40 11.06 -19.07
C LYS A 200 2.50 11.69 -20.47
N GLU A 201 3.48 12.56 -20.69
CA GLU A 201 3.73 13.12 -22.02
C GLU A 201 4.20 12.01 -22.97
N GLU A 202 3.54 11.88 -24.13
CA GLU A 202 4.14 11.24 -25.29
C GLU A 202 5.31 12.12 -25.76
N SER A 203 6.51 11.54 -25.83
CA SER A 203 7.65 12.21 -26.46
C SER A 203 7.42 12.31 -27.97
N LEU A 204 6.73 13.36 -28.40
CA LEU A 204 6.75 13.77 -29.80
C LEU A 204 8.10 14.45 -30.07
N ILE A 205 8.99 13.69 -30.69
CA ILE A 205 10.14 14.23 -31.40
C ILE A 205 9.57 15.09 -32.53
N SER A 206 9.68 16.41 -32.38
CA SER A 206 9.59 17.34 -33.50
C SER A 206 10.78 18.28 -33.42
N SER A 207 11.76 18.02 -34.29
CA SER A 207 12.65 19.04 -34.82
C SER A 207 11.78 20.11 -35.48
N ASP A 208 11.91 21.37 -35.08
CA ASP A 208 12.37 22.42 -35.98
C ASP A 208 12.53 23.76 -35.26
N THR A 209 13.50 24.48 -35.79
CA THR A 209 14.19 25.64 -35.26
C THR A 209 13.47 26.95 -35.61
N GLU A 210 13.68 27.98 -34.77
CA GLU A 210 13.71 29.42 -35.13
C GLU A 210 12.35 30.12 -35.39
N THR A 211 12.03 31.35 -34.97
CA THR A 211 12.70 32.51 -34.35
C THR A 211 11.60 33.47 -33.85
N ALA A 212 11.80 34.21 -32.75
CA ALA A 212 11.68 35.69 -32.70
C ALA A 212 11.58 36.26 -31.27
N LYS A 213 12.41 37.30 -31.08
CA LYS A 213 12.64 38.16 -29.93
C LYS A 213 11.37 38.88 -29.42
N GLN A 214 11.36 39.20 -28.12
CA GLN A 214 11.19 40.60 -27.68
C GLN A 214 11.74 40.83 -26.26
N GLN A 215 12.42 41.96 -26.11
CA GLN A 215 12.98 42.52 -24.88
C GLN A 215 11.87 43.05 -23.96
N THR A 216 12.15 43.14 -22.66
CA THR A 216 11.94 44.38 -21.91
C THR A 216 12.85 44.42 -20.69
N ASP A 217 13.63 45.48 -20.61
CA ASP A 217 14.37 45.93 -19.43
C ASP A 217 13.40 46.31 -18.31
N THR A 218 13.75 46.05 -17.04
CA THR A 218 13.90 47.14 -16.05
C THR A 218 14.62 46.70 -14.76
N THR A 219 15.69 47.44 -14.50
CA THR A 219 16.16 47.98 -13.21
C THR A 219 16.84 47.07 -12.17
N SER A 220 18.10 47.42 -11.97
CA SER A 220 19.04 47.03 -10.93
C SER A 220 18.81 47.73 -9.58
N GLN A 221 19.11 47.02 -8.49
CA GLN A 221 19.87 47.56 -7.36
C GLN A 221 20.82 46.50 -6.77
N PRO A 222 22.01 46.91 -6.28
CA PRO A 222 23.11 45.99 -5.98
C PRO A 222 23.06 45.49 -4.53
N ARG A 223 23.29 44.20 -4.31
CA ARG A 223 23.78 43.71 -3.01
C ARG A 223 25.25 43.31 -3.15
N ASP A 224 26.01 43.95 -2.30
CA ASP A 224 27.44 43.79 -2.03
C ASP A 224 27.78 42.32 -1.70
N LEU A 225 28.64 41.70 -2.52
CA LEU A 225 29.16 40.35 -2.27
C LEU A 225 30.70 40.38 -2.31
N LYS A 226 31.30 41.15 -1.40
CA LYS A 226 32.69 40.95 -1.00
C LYS A 226 32.77 39.79 0.00
N SER A 227 32.88 38.54 -0.47
CA SER A 227 33.44 37.42 0.33
C SER A 227 33.50 36.07 -0.43
N LEU A 228 33.97 36.02 -1.68
CA LEU A 228 34.10 34.72 -2.38
C LEU A 228 35.43 34.50 -3.14
N THR A 229 36.44 35.36 -2.95
CA THR A 229 37.66 35.31 -3.78
C THR A 229 38.84 34.51 -3.19
N ASN A 230 38.64 33.62 -2.22
CA ASN A 230 39.74 32.84 -1.63
C ASN A 230 39.63 31.31 -1.75
N TYR A 231 38.76 30.76 -2.58
CA TYR A 231 38.53 29.30 -2.61
C TYR A 231 38.82 28.55 -3.91
N PHE A 232 39.40 29.19 -4.93
CA PHE A 232 39.69 28.50 -6.20
C PHE A 232 41.07 28.81 -6.75
N TYR A 233 42.07 28.05 -6.31
CA TYR A 233 43.17 27.44 -7.10
C TYR A 233 43.88 26.41 -6.20
N PRO A 234 44.40 25.27 -6.72
CA PRO A 234 44.97 25.09 -8.05
C PRO A 234 44.34 23.91 -8.84
N LEU A 235 43.63 24.23 -9.93
CA LEU A 235 43.29 23.25 -10.98
C LEU A 235 43.46 23.87 -12.38
N ALA A 236 44.52 24.66 -12.57
CA ALA A 236 44.80 25.37 -13.83
C ALA A 236 45.97 24.81 -14.64
N ASP A 237 46.56 23.67 -14.27
CA ASP A 237 47.76 23.14 -14.94
C ASP A 237 47.50 22.05 -15.98
N LYS A 238 46.24 21.81 -16.39
CA LYS A 238 45.92 20.83 -17.45
C LYS A 238 44.95 21.32 -18.54
N LEU A 239 44.61 22.60 -18.57
CA LEU A 239 43.84 23.19 -19.67
C LEU A 239 44.78 24.00 -20.57
N THR A 240 45.36 23.34 -21.57
CA THR A 240 46.08 24.01 -22.65
C THR A 240 45.09 24.73 -23.56
N PHE A 241 44.83 26.01 -23.26
CA PHE A 241 44.10 26.89 -24.16
C PHE A 241 44.99 27.29 -25.36
N PRO A 242 44.50 27.22 -26.61
CA PRO A 242 45.23 27.76 -27.75
C PRO A 242 45.45 29.26 -27.55
N LYS A 243 46.70 29.72 -27.75
CA LYS A 243 47.08 31.13 -27.61
C LYS A 243 46.42 31.95 -28.74
N LEU A 244 45.24 32.51 -28.48
CA LEU A 244 44.62 33.54 -29.33
C LEU A 244 45.41 34.86 -29.21
N LYS A 245 46.46 35.01 -30.03
CA LYS A 245 47.11 36.31 -30.26
C LYS A 245 46.29 37.10 -31.30
N ASN A 246 46.09 38.39 -31.00
CA ASN A 246 45.38 39.43 -31.79
C ASN A 246 43.84 39.52 -31.68
N LEU A 247 43.30 39.58 -30.45
CA LEU A 247 41.94 40.08 -30.21
C LEU A 247 41.98 41.41 -29.44
N GLU A 248 41.25 42.41 -29.95
CA GLU A 248 41.02 43.71 -29.29
C GLU A 248 40.49 43.52 -27.86
N HIS A 249 40.89 44.42 -26.95
CA HIS A 249 40.64 44.29 -25.51
C HIS A 249 39.15 44.12 -25.17
N SER A 250 38.27 44.81 -25.90
CA SER A 250 36.81 44.72 -25.78
C SER A 250 36.28 43.31 -26.07
N ARG A 251 36.80 42.62 -27.11
CA ARG A 251 36.34 41.28 -27.51
C ARG A 251 36.78 40.18 -26.56
N LYS A 252 37.95 40.33 -25.92
CA LYS A 252 38.42 39.39 -24.89
C LYS A 252 37.54 39.41 -23.65
N MET A 253 37.06 40.59 -23.25
CA MET A 253 36.16 40.75 -22.10
C MET A 253 34.81 40.06 -22.33
N PHE A 254 34.22 40.20 -23.52
CA PHE A 254 32.97 39.50 -23.86
C PHE A 254 33.15 37.97 -23.91
N LEU A 255 34.28 37.48 -24.44
CA LEU A 255 34.58 36.04 -24.49
C LEU A 255 34.78 35.42 -23.10
N THR A 256 35.45 36.12 -22.18
CA THR A 256 35.61 35.64 -20.80
C THR A 256 34.29 35.62 -20.04
N ILE A 257 33.45 36.65 -20.21
CA ILE A 257 32.09 36.68 -19.63
C ILE A 257 31.25 35.52 -20.17
N ALA A 258 31.26 35.29 -21.49
CA ALA A 258 30.53 34.17 -22.09
C ALA A 258 31.02 32.81 -21.58
N ALA A 259 32.33 32.61 -21.42
CA ALA A 259 32.89 31.38 -20.89
C ALA A 259 32.48 31.12 -19.42
N VAL A 260 32.45 32.16 -18.59
CA VAL A 260 32.00 32.06 -17.19
C VAL A 260 30.51 31.72 -17.12
N VAL A 261 29.68 32.34 -17.95
CA VAL A 261 28.24 32.04 -18.02
C VAL A 261 28.00 30.58 -18.44
N ILE A 262 28.75 30.08 -19.44
CA ILE A 262 28.66 28.67 -19.87
C ILE A 262 29.09 27.72 -18.74
N LEU A 263 30.16 28.04 -18.01
CA LEU A 263 30.62 27.23 -16.88
C LEU A 263 29.57 27.14 -15.76
N ILE A 264 28.96 28.27 -15.40
CA ILE A 264 27.89 28.32 -14.40
C ILE A 264 26.70 27.48 -14.87
N LEU A 265 26.32 27.60 -16.15
CA LEU A 265 25.22 26.85 -16.74
C LEU A 265 25.47 25.34 -16.69
N ILE A 266 26.69 24.88 -17.01
CA ILE A 266 27.08 23.47 -16.91
C ILE A 266 26.99 22.98 -15.46
N LEU A 267 27.51 23.74 -14.49
CA LEU A 267 27.44 23.39 -13.07
C LEU A 267 25.99 23.27 -12.59
N THR A 268 25.11 24.21 -12.97
CA THR A 268 23.69 24.15 -12.61
C THR A 268 22.99 22.92 -13.18
N VAL A 269 23.29 22.53 -14.42
CA VAL A 269 22.70 21.33 -15.04
C VAL A 269 23.17 20.07 -14.32
N ILE A 270 24.45 19.97 -13.96
CA ILE A 270 24.99 18.83 -13.21
C ILE A 270 24.34 18.74 -11.82
N PHE A 271 24.24 19.85 -11.09
CA PHE A 271 23.58 19.86 -9.78
C PHE A 271 22.09 19.52 -9.88
N ALA A 272 21.37 20.06 -10.87
CA ALA A 272 19.95 19.78 -11.07
C ALA A 272 19.71 18.29 -11.40
N THR A 273 20.51 17.72 -12.29
CA THR A 273 20.42 16.30 -12.65
C THR A 273 20.76 15.38 -11.47
N GLN A 274 21.77 15.72 -10.66
CA GLN A 274 22.11 14.97 -9.45
C GLN A 274 21.00 15.05 -8.39
N ALA A 275 20.45 16.24 -8.15
CA ALA A 275 19.34 16.44 -7.22
C ALA A 275 18.10 15.66 -7.66
N GLN A 276 17.77 15.68 -8.96
CA GLN A 276 16.64 14.91 -9.50
C GLN A 276 16.85 13.40 -9.36
N ASN A 277 18.06 12.90 -9.58
CA ASN A 277 18.37 11.48 -9.40
C ASN A 277 18.27 11.04 -7.94
N ASN A 278 18.75 11.86 -7.00
CA ASN A 278 18.61 11.60 -5.57
C ASN A 278 17.14 11.57 -5.15
N ALA A 279 16.33 12.52 -5.62
CA ALA A 279 14.90 12.56 -5.33
C ALA A 279 14.17 11.32 -5.87
N LYS A 280 14.54 10.81 -7.05
CA LYS A 280 13.99 9.56 -7.60
C LYS A 280 14.34 8.35 -6.73
N ILE A 281 15.59 8.24 -6.28
CA ILE A 281 16.04 7.14 -5.41
C ILE A 281 15.30 7.20 -4.07
N GLU A 282 15.14 8.38 -3.50
CA GLU A 282 14.41 8.60 -2.25
C GLU A 282 12.92 8.26 -2.39
N ALA A 283 12.27 8.66 -3.49
CA ALA A 283 10.89 8.30 -3.76
C ALA A 283 10.68 6.77 -3.85
N VAL A 284 11.57 6.07 -4.57
CA VAL A 284 11.54 4.60 -4.67
C VAL A 284 11.79 3.97 -3.29
N PHE A 285 12.71 4.53 -2.50
CA PHE A 285 12.96 4.05 -1.14
C PHE A 285 11.73 4.19 -0.24
N ASN A 286 11.07 5.35 -0.27
CA ASN A 286 9.89 5.65 0.53
C ASN A 286 8.67 4.80 0.13
N GLN A 287 8.64 4.27 -1.09
CA GLN A 287 7.62 3.32 -1.51
C GLN A 287 7.93 1.89 -1.04
N VAL A 288 9.20 1.47 -1.08
CA VAL A 288 9.62 0.08 -0.86
C VAL A 288 9.86 -0.22 0.62
N TYR A 289 10.67 0.61 1.29
CA TYR A 289 11.16 0.32 2.63
C TYR A 289 10.05 0.27 3.67
N PRO A 290 9.10 1.24 3.75
CA PRO A 290 8.01 1.17 4.72
C PRO A 290 7.10 -0.04 4.53
N GLN A 291 6.86 -0.46 3.28
CA GLN A 291 6.05 -1.64 2.96
C GLN A 291 6.72 -2.94 3.47
N ALA A 292 8.01 -3.10 3.18
CA ALA A 292 8.79 -4.23 3.69
C ALA A 292 8.87 -4.19 5.23
N GLN A 293 9.17 -3.03 5.81
CA GLN A 293 9.26 -2.85 7.26
C GLN A 293 7.94 -3.19 7.94
N LYS A 294 6.80 -2.73 7.40
CA LYS A 294 5.47 -3.09 7.90
C LYS A 294 5.26 -4.61 7.91
N LYS A 295 5.64 -5.30 6.84
CA LYS A 295 5.53 -6.77 6.78
C LYS A 295 6.45 -7.48 7.77
N TYR A 296 7.64 -6.95 8.00
CA TYR A 296 8.51 -7.43 9.06
C TYR A 296 7.87 -7.22 10.45
N ASP A 297 7.32 -6.04 10.73
CA ASP A 297 6.70 -5.72 12.02
C ASP A 297 5.42 -6.55 12.26
N GLU A 298 4.59 -6.76 11.23
CA GLU A 298 3.47 -7.71 11.24
C GLU A 298 3.98 -9.11 11.61
N GLY A 299 5.05 -9.57 10.97
CA GLY A 299 5.68 -10.85 11.30
C GLY A 299 6.12 -10.96 12.75
N GLN A 300 6.78 -9.91 13.29
CA GLN A 300 7.20 -9.87 14.70
C GLN A 300 6.01 -9.96 15.66
N SER A 301 4.94 -9.21 15.38
CA SER A 301 3.73 -9.21 16.23
C SER A 301 3.01 -10.57 16.27
N LEU A 302 3.19 -11.36 15.21
CA LEU A 302 2.56 -12.67 15.06
C LEU A 302 3.41 -13.82 15.60
N LEU A 303 4.68 -13.59 15.99
CA LEU A 303 5.57 -14.69 16.41
C LEU A 303 5.02 -15.51 17.57
N ASP A 304 4.46 -14.83 18.57
CA ASP A 304 3.94 -15.47 19.77
C ASP A 304 2.53 -16.06 19.56
N LEU A 305 1.77 -15.47 18.65
CA LEU A 305 0.38 -15.87 18.38
C LEU A 305 0.29 -16.98 17.32
N ASN A 306 1.02 -16.82 16.22
CA ASN A 306 0.92 -17.66 15.04
C ASN A 306 2.21 -17.66 14.21
N LYS A 307 3.09 -18.63 14.47
CA LYS A 307 4.40 -18.76 13.82
C LYS A 307 4.33 -18.94 12.30
N ASN A 308 3.28 -19.56 11.78
CA ASN A 308 3.12 -19.73 10.33
C ASN A 308 2.74 -18.41 9.65
N LEU A 309 1.79 -17.66 10.23
CA LEU A 309 1.44 -16.32 9.72
C LEU A 309 2.62 -15.35 9.87
N ALA A 310 3.35 -15.42 10.98
CA ALA A 310 4.57 -14.65 11.16
C ALA A 310 5.59 -14.92 10.04
N ARG A 311 5.81 -16.21 9.73
CA ARG A 311 6.69 -16.63 8.63
C ARG A 311 6.21 -16.12 7.27
N ASP A 312 4.91 -16.17 6.99
CA ASP A 312 4.36 -15.66 5.75
C ASP A 312 4.61 -14.15 5.63
N SER A 313 4.35 -13.38 6.68
CA SER A 313 4.65 -11.94 6.72
C SER A 313 6.14 -11.64 6.51
N PHE A 314 7.05 -12.40 7.14
CA PHE A 314 8.48 -12.27 6.87
C PHE A 314 8.86 -12.62 5.43
N THR A 315 8.21 -13.63 4.83
CA THR A 315 8.43 -14.02 3.44
C THR A 315 7.98 -12.92 2.48
N GLN A 316 6.85 -12.27 2.76
CA GLN A 316 6.39 -11.10 2.01
C GLN A 316 7.38 -9.93 2.13
N SER A 317 7.90 -9.65 3.34
CA SER A 317 8.96 -8.66 3.54
C SER A 317 10.22 -8.99 2.72
N LEU A 318 10.67 -10.24 2.74
CA LEU A 318 11.84 -10.70 1.99
C LEU A 318 11.66 -10.50 0.48
N LYS A 319 10.48 -10.84 -0.04
CA LYS A 319 10.11 -10.68 -1.44
C LYS A 319 10.20 -9.21 -1.87
N ILE A 320 9.56 -8.31 -1.13
CA ILE A 320 9.58 -6.87 -1.42
C ILE A 320 11.02 -6.34 -1.45
N LEU A 321 11.87 -6.74 -0.51
CA LEU A 321 13.26 -6.29 -0.43
C LEU A 321 14.09 -6.82 -1.61
N ASN A 322 13.97 -8.10 -1.95
CA ASN A 322 14.75 -8.71 -3.04
C ASN A 322 14.36 -8.18 -4.42
N GLU A 323 13.07 -7.98 -4.68
CA GLU A 323 12.56 -7.45 -5.96
C GLU A 323 13.02 -6.01 -6.23
N ASN A 324 13.29 -5.24 -5.17
CA ASN A 324 13.61 -3.82 -5.28
C ASN A 324 15.07 -3.48 -4.98
N LYS A 325 15.86 -4.41 -4.41
CA LYS A 325 17.27 -4.18 -4.04
C LYS A 325 18.11 -3.59 -5.18
N SER A 326 17.95 -4.09 -6.41
CA SER A 326 18.72 -3.64 -7.58
C SER A 326 18.40 -2.22 -8.04
N LYS A 327 17.33 -1.60 -7.52
CA LYS A 327 16.91 -0.23 -7.86
C LYS A 327 17.69 0.84 -7.10
N PHE A 328 18.48 0.45 -6.09
CA PHE A 328 19.25 1.37 -5.26
C PHE A 328 20.73 1.36 -5.67
N PRO A 329 21.39 2.53 -5.76
CA PRO A 329 22.81 2.58 -6.07
C PRO A 329 23.64 1.87 -4.99
N LYS A 330 24.73 1.23 -5.43
CA LYS A 330 25.69 0.59 -4.54
C LYS A 330 26.25 1.59 -3.53
N ASP A 331 26.40 1.14 -2.29
CA ASP A 331 26.93 1.88 -1.14
C ASP A 331 26.10 3.09 -0.69
N SER A 332 24.91 3.29 -1.27
CA SER A 332 23.97 4.34 -0.86
C SER A 332 23.44 4.10 0.56
N LYS A 333 22.98 5.17 1.22
CA LYS A 333 22.34 5.08 2.54
C LYS A 333 21.11 4.16 2.49
N GLN A 334 20.33 4.27 1.42
CA GLN A 334 19.12 3.51 1.16
C GLN A 334 19.41 2.01 1.00
N GLU A 335 20.41 1.65 0.19
CA GLU A 335 20.81 0.25 0.04
C GLU A 335 21.25 -0.36 1.37
N LYS A 336 22.04 0.36 2.18
CA LYS A 336 22.47 -0.10 3.52
C LYS A 336 21.28 -0.38 4.44
N GLN A 337 20.24 0.46 4.40
CA GLN A 337 19.02 0.24 5.19
C GLN A 337 18.24 -1.00 4.71
N ILE A 338 18.11 -1.19 3.40
CA ILE A 338 17.48 -2.39 2.82
C ILE A 338 18.26 -3.65 3.22
N LEU A 339 19.59 -3.62 3.10
CA LEU A 339 20.44 -4.75 3.48
C LEU A 339 20.30 -5.09 4.97
N ALA A 340 20.28 -4.07 5.85
CA ALA A 340 20.11 -4.28 7.27
C ALA A 340 18.74 -4.90 7.61
N LEU A 341 17.66 -4.48 6.94
CA LEU A 341 16.35 -5.10 7.13
C LEU A 341 16.30 -6.52 6.55
N LEU A 342 16.90 -6.74 5.39
CA LEU A 342 16.99 -8.05 4.76
C LEU A 342 17.72 -9.06 5.66
N GLU A 343 18.80 -8.64 6.32
CA GLU A 343 19.50 -9.46 7.31
C GLU A 343 18.61 -9.83 8.50
N LYS A 344 17.87 -8.86 9.05
CA LYS A 344 16.89 -9.12 10.12
C LYS A 344 15.83 -10.12 9.69
N VAL A 345 15.22 -9.92 8.52
CA VAL A 345 14.17 -10.80 7.98
C VAL A 345 14.69 -12.22 7.80
N ASN A 346 15.88 -12.38 7.19
CA ASN A 346 16.48 -13.70 6.99
C ASN A 346 16.75 -14.39 8.33
N ARG A 347 17.26 -13.67 9.34
CA ARG A 347 17.47 -14.23 10.67
C ARG A 347 16.16 -14.75 11.27
N GLU A 348 15.06 -14.00 11.17
CA GLU A 348 13.77 -14.44 11.71
C GLU A 348 13.20 -15.64 10.92
N LEU A 349 13.37 -15.66 9.58
CA LEU A 349 12.97 -16.79 8.75
C LEU A 349 13.76 -18.07 9.07
N GLU A 350 15.06 -17.94 9.34
CA GLU A 350 15.90 -19.06 9.75
C GLU A 350 15.61 -19.53 11.17
N ALA A 351 15.25 -18.62 12.08
CA ALA A 351 14.81 -18.96 13.43
C ALA A 351 13.45 -19.69 13.42
N ASN A 352 12.56 -19.30 12.51
CA ASN A 352 11.19 -19.82 12.39
C ASN A 352 11.03 -20.69 11.13
N SER A 353 12.02 -21.53 10.81
CA SER A 353 11.90 -22.51 9.73
C SER A 353 10.87 -23.59 10.10
N PRO A 354 10.17 -24.20 9.12
CA PRO A 354 9.23 -25.28 9.40
C PRO A 354 9.85 -26.43 10.20
N GLU A 355 11.13 -26.71 9.96
CA GLU A 355 11.90 -27.73 10.66
C GLU A 355 12.14 -27.37 12.13
N LYS A 356 12.56 -26.13 12.42
CA LYS A 356 12.77 -25.66 13.80
C LYS A 356 11.47 -25.50 14.58
N ILE A 357 10.41 -25.02 13.92
CA ILE A 357 9.08 -24.96 14.52
C ILE A 357 8.64 -26.37 14.90
N ALA A 358 8.74 -27.32 13.97
CA ALA A 358 8.37 -28.72 14.20
C ALA A 358 9.19 -29.41 15.31
N GLN A 359 10.48 -29.08 15.46
CA GLN A 359 11.33 -29.64 16.52
C GLN A 359 10.91 -29.20 17.93
N ASN A 360 10.33 -28.00 18.06
CA ASN A 360 10.00 -27.40 19.36
C ASN A 360 8.53 -27.61 19.79
N LEU A 361 7.73 -28.33 19.00
CA LEU A 361 6.32 -28.58 19.30
C LEU A 361 6.14 -29.93 20.02
N ASP A 362 5.36 -29.92 21.09
CA ASP A 362 4.99 -31.12 21.84
C ASP A 362 3.74 -31.78 21.23
N ARG A 363 3.92 -32.94 20.60
CA ARG A 363 2.86 -33.71 19.94
C ARG A 363 1.70 -34.07 20.86
N SER A 364 1.93 -34.19 22.17
CA SER A 364 0.88 -34.55 23.14
C SER A 364 -0.11 -33.42 23.39
N LYS A 365 0.24 -32.19 23.04
CA LYS A 365 -0.58 -30.98 23.28
C LYS A 365 -1.65 -30.73 22.23
N ILE A 366 -1.65 -31.46 21.13
CA ILE A 366 -2.66 -31.33 20.08
C ILE A 366 -3.58 -32.55 20.06
N SER A 367 -4.89 -32.30 20.14
CA SER A 367 -5.91 -33.34 20.01
C SER A 367 -6.24 -33.59 18.52
N ILE A 368 -6.29 -34.86 18.11
CA ILE A 368 -6.52 -35.24 16.71
C ILE A 368 -7.69 -36.23 16.61
N SER A 369 -8.65 -35.95 15.74
CA SER A 369 -9.65 -36.90 15.24
C SER A 369 -9.17 -37.53 13.93
N VAL A 370 -9.28 -38.85 13.81
CA VAL A 370 -8.88 -39.59 12.61
C VAL A 370 -10.09 -40.24 11.94
N GLU A 371 -10.29 -39.96 10.67
CA GLU A 371 -11.44 -40.42 9.91
C GLU A 371 -11.06 -41.29 8.71
N ASN A 372 -11.89 -42.29 8.43
CA ASN A 372 -11.74 -43.16 7.27
C ASN A 372 -12.51 -42.61 6.07
N GLY A 373 -11.79 -42.01 5.12
CA GLY A 373 -12.32 -41.59 3.82
C GLY A 373 -11.99 -42.56 2.67
N SER A 374 -11.37 -43.71 2.96
CA SER A 374 -10.94 -44.69 1.95
C SER A 374 -12.03 -45.73 1.61
N GLY A 375 -12.92 -46.00 2.56
CA GLY A 375 -13.90 -47.10 2.49
C GLY A 375 -13.32 -48.49 2.84
N LEU A 376 -12.02 -48.58 3.15
CA LEU A 376 -11.37 -49.83 3.58
C LEU A 376 -11.48 -49.98 5.10
N GLU A 377 -11.84 -51.18 5.57
CA GLU A 377 -12.02 -51.46 6.98
C GLU A 377 -10.70 -51.29 7.78
N GLY A 378 -10.79 -50.66 8.95
CA GLY A 378 -9.66 -50.49 9.87
C GLY A 378 -8.65 -49.40 9.50
N THR A 379 -8.85 -48.65 8.41
CA THR A 379 -7.92 -47.60 7.97
C THR A 379 -7.70 -46.51 9.02
N ALA A 380 -8.78 -45.96 9.59
CA ALA A 380 -8.67 -44.93 10.63
C ALA A 380 -7.97 -45.45 11.90
N GLY A 381 -8.23 -46.72 12.27
CA GLY A 381 -7.55 -47.37 13.40
C GLY A 381 -6.04 -47.46 13.20
N LYS A 382 -5.59 -47.93 12.03
CA LYS A 382 -4.17 -48.01 11.68
C LYS A 382 -3.47 -46.64 11.70
N ALA A 383 -4.14 -45.60 11.20
CA ALA A 383 -3.61 -44.24 11.23
C ALA A 383 -3.56 -43.65 12.65
N SER A 384 -4.61 -43.91 13.46
CA SER A 384 -4.62 -43.59 14.88
C SER A 384 -3.44 -44.22 15.61
N ASP A 385 -3.21 -45.52 15.44
CA ASP A 385 -2.12 -46.23 16.12
C ASP A 385 -0.74 -45.71 15.70
N PHE A 386 -0.58 -45.38 14.41
CA PHE A 386 0.63 -44.75 13.92
C PHE A 386 0.89 -43.38 14.56
N LEU A 387 -0.12 -42.51 14.63
CA LEU A 387 0.01 -41.19 15.25
C LEU A 387 0.19 -41.28 16.77
N LYS A 388 -0.49 -42.20 17.46
CA LYS A 388 -0.23 -42.50 18.88
C LYS A 388 1.21 -42.92 19.10
N GLY A 389 1.75 -43.78 18.22
CA GLY A 389 3.17 -44.19 18.25
C GLY A 389 4.16 -43.03 18.07
N LYS A 390 3.74 -41.93 17.45
CA LYS A 390 4.52 -40.67 17.35
C LYS A 390 4.36 -39.78 18.60
N GLY A 391 3.42 -40.06 19.48
CA GLY A 391 3.15 -39.29 20.70
C GLY A 391 1.99 -38.29 20.60
N TYR A 392 1.14 -38.38 19.58
CA TYR A 392 -0.05 -37.52 19.47
C TYR A 392 -1.20 -37.99 20.37
N ASN A 393 -2.00 -37.03 20.81
CA ASN A 393 -3.26 -37.30 21.51
C ASN A 393 -4.40 -37.54 20.50
N ILE A 394 -4.74 -38.80 20.24
CA ILE A 394 -5.86 -39.16 19.37
C ILE A 394 -7.14 -39.28 20.20
N VAL A 395 -8.12 -38.42 19.92
CA VAL A 395 -9.36 -38.33 20.70
C VAL A 395 -10.52 -39.13 20.11
N SER A 396 -10.50 -39.41 18.80
CA SER A 396 -11.55 -40.19 18.14
C SER A 396 -11.09 -40.85 16.84
N THR A 397 -11.74 -41.96 16.51
CA THR A 397 -11.69 -42.59 15.19
C THR A 397 -13.10 -42.77 14.64
N ALA A 398 -13.36 -42.32 13.41
CA ALA A 398 -14.68 -42.44 12.78
C ALA A 398 -14.58 -42.70 11.26
N ASN A 399 -15.72 -42.78 10.58
CA ASN A 399 -15.79 -42.71 9.12
C ASN A 399 -15.95 -41.25 8.71
N ALA A 400 -15.37 -40.88 7.57
CA ALA A 400 -15.61 -39.57 6.97
C ALA A 400 -17.04 -39.48 6.41
N ASP A 401 -17.43 -38.27 6.02
CA ASP A 401 -18.70 -37.97 5.34
C ASP A 401 -18.86 -38.73 4.00
N ASN A 402 -17.76 -39.07 3.33
CA ASN A 402 -17.74 -39.86 2.11
C ASN A 402 -16.45 -40.68 1.95
N TYR A 403 -16.44 -41.61 0.98
CA TYR A 403 -15.30 -42.52 0.71
C TYR A 403 -14.53 -42.19 -0.58
N ASN A 404 -14.65 -40.95 -1.08
CA ASN A 404 -14.05 -40.52 -2.34
C ASN A 404 -12.75 -39.73 -2.15
N TYR A 405 -12.26 -39.61 -0.92
CA TYR A 405 -10.99 -38.95 -0.62
C TYR A 405 -9.84 -39.66 -1.34
N LYS A 406 -9.02 -38.88 -2.05
CA LYS A 406 -7.79 -39.35 -2.68
C LYS A 406 -6.62 -38.96 -1.78
N GLY A 407 -5.95 -39.95 -1.20
CA GLY A 407 -4.92 -39.78 -0.18
C GLY A 407 -5.40 -39.00 1.06
N THR A 408 -4.45 -38.50 1.85
CA THR A 408 -4.70 -37.97 3.19
C THR A 408 -4.99 -36.48 3.17
N THR A 409 -6.05 -36.08 3.88
CA THR A 409 -6.40 -34.68 4.14
C THR A 409 -6.14 -34.34 5.61
N ILE A 410 -5.46 -33.23 5.88
CA ILE A 410 -5.19 -32.73 7.22
C ILE A 410 -5.83 -31.36 7.35
N LYS A 411 -6.74 -31.21 8.31
CA LYS A 411 -7.29 -29.90 8.70
C LYS A 411 -6.91 -29.63 10.14
N VAL A 412 -6.47 -28.43 10.44
CA VAL A 412 -6.18 -27.99 11.82
C VAL A 412 -6.97 -26.73 12.12
N LYS A 413 -7.23 -26.44 13.40
CA LYS A 413 -7.77 -25.13 13.78
C LYS A 413 -6.72 -24.05 13.50
N SER A 414 -7.20 -22.84 13.19
CA SER A 414 -6.31 -21.68 13.00
C SER A 414 -5.40 -21.42 14.21
N SER A 415 -5.92 -21.63 15.43
CA SER A 415 -5.18 -21.50 16.71
C SER A 415 -4.07 -22.53 16.91
N THR A 416 -4.15 -23.70 16.26
CA THR A 416 -3.17 -24.79 16.37
C THR A 416 -2.41 -25.03 15.08
N ASN A 417 -2.43 -24.07 14.16
CA ASN A 417 -1.88 -24.24 12.82
C ASN A 417 -0.36 -24.57 12.80
N ALA A 418 0.38 -24.22 13.85
CA ALA A 418 1.80 -24.51 14.00
C ALA A 418 2.09 -26.02 13.88
N TYR A 419 1.13 -26.87 14.25
CA TYR A 419 1.25 -28.33 14.17
C TYR A 419 1.03 -28.90 12.77
N LEU A 420 0.47 -28.14 11.81
CA LEU A 420 0.13 -28.66 10.48
C LEU A 420 1.32 -29.31 9.78
N ASN A 421 2.47 -28.61 9.79
CA ASN A 421 3.70 -29.09 9.16
C ASN A 421 4.28 -30.32 9.88
N LEU A 422 4.16 -30.37 11.21
CA LEU A 422 4.62 -31.49 12.01
C LEU A 422 3.76 -32.75 11.74
N ILE A 423 2.44 -32.61 11.73
CA ILE A 423 1.50 -33.69 11.41
C ILE A 423 1.71 -34.16 9.97
N LYS A 424 1.84 -33.23 9.01
CA LYS A 424 2.11 -33.54 7.60
C LYS A 424 3.40 -34.34 7.45
N LYS A 425 4.49 -33.88 8.09
CA LYS A 425 5.79 -34.55 8.05
C LYS A 425 5.68 -35.98 8.58
N ASP A 426 5.09 -36.16 9.77
CA ASP A 426 4.97 -37.47 10.40
C ASP A 426 4.07 -38.40 9.57
N LEU A 427 2.92 -37.92 9.08
CA LEU A 427 2.01 -38.72 8.23
C LEU A 427 2.64 -39.10 6.89
N SER A 428 3.47 -38.24 6.31
CA SER A 428 4.13 -38.47 5.03
C SER A 428 5.12 -39.66 5.06
N GLU A 429 5.48 -40.17 6.24
CA GLU A 429 6.27 -41.40 6.37
C GLU A 429 5.50 -42.66 5.95
N LYS A 430 4.16 -42.64 6.01
CA LYS A 430 3.31 -43.81 5.70
C LYS A 430 2.16 -43.53 4.74
N TYR A 431 1.76 -42.27 4.60
CA TYR A 431 0.57 -41.87 3.87
C TYR A 431 0.92 -40.78 2.87
N THR A 432 0.32 -40.84 1.68
CA THR A 432 0.37 -39.72 0.73
C THR A 432 -0.54 -38.61 1.23
N VAL A 433 0.03 -37.46 1.62
CA VAL A 433 -0.74 -36.28 2.05
C VAL A 433 -1.00 -35.40 0.84
N ASN A 434 -2.28 -35.25 0.47
CA ASN A 434 -2.70 -34.47 -0.69
C ASN A 434 -3.17 -33.08 -0.31
N ASN A 435 -3.95 -32.96 0.76
CA ASN A 435 -4.61 -31.71 1.13
C ASN A 435 -4.26 -31.34 2.56
N THR A 436 -3.89 -30.08 2.77
CA THR A 436 -3.65 -29.53 4.11
C THR A 436 -4.26 -28.15 4.24
N SER A 437 -4.98 -27.89 5.31
CA SER A 437 -5.61 -26.59 5.58
C SER A 437 -5.65 -26.29 7.09
N PHE A 438 -5.90 -25.03 7.43
CA PHE A 438 -6.06 -24.54 8.80
C PHE A 438 -7.47 -23.95 9.06
N ASP A 439 -8.44 -24.38 8.25
CA ASP A 439 -9.83 -23.92 8.22
C ASP A 439 -10.79 -24.83 9.01
N LEU A 440 -10.27 -25.65 9.93
CA LEU A 440 -11.11 -26.49 10.77
C LEU A 440 -11.98 -25.61 11.69
N SER A 441 -13.29 -25.91 11.74
CA SER A 441 -14.24 -25.20 12.59
C SER A 441 -13.76 -25.14 14.04
N GLN A 442 -13.91 -23.98 14.69
CA GLN A 442 -13.55 -23.82 16.10
C GLN A 442 -14.40 -24.69 17.03
N ASP A 443 -15.64 -24.99 16.61
CA ASP A 443 -16.58 -25.86 17.33
C ASP A 443 -16.28 -27.35 17.13
N PHE A 444 -15.34 -27.70 16.25
CA PHE A 444 -14.92 -29.10 16.09
C PHE A 444 -14.28 -29.60 17.39
N THR A 445 -14.58 -30.85 17.76
CA THR A 445 -14.24 -31.41 19.07
C THR A 445 -12.73 -31.62 19.30
N ALA A 446 -11.96 -31.79 18.23
CA ALA A 446 -10.50 -31.90 18.27
C ALA A 446 -9.82 -30.67 17.66
N ASP A 447 -8.53 -30.50 17.90
CA ASP A 447 -7.74 -29.41 17.31
C ASP A 447 -7.34 -29.69 15.85
N ALA A 448 -7.33 -30.97 15.46
CA ALA A 448 -7.03 -31.42 14.12
C ALA A 448 -7.96 -32.56 13.68
N LEU A 449 -8.21 -32.61 12.38
CA LEU A 449 -8.91 -33.66 11.67
C LEU A 449 -8.00 -34.24 10.59
N VAL A 450 -7.79 -35.56 10.64
CA VAL A 450 -7.01 -36.31 9.65
C VAL A 450 -7.94 -37.29 8.95
N ILE A 451 -8.18 -37.11 7.66
CA ILE A 451 -9.01 -38.01 6.85
C ILE A 451 -8.09 -38.84 5.97
N ILE A 452 -8.12 -40.16 6.12
CA ILE A 452 -7.32 -41.09 5.32
C ILE A 452 -8.13 -41.54 4.11
N GLY A 453 -7.75 -41.08 2.91
CA GLY A 453 -8.33 -41.49 1.64
C GLY A 453 -7.66 -42.72 1.02
N LYS A 454 -8.07 -43.02 -0.22
CA LYS A 454 -7.57 -44.15 -1.03
C LYS A 454 -6.13 -43.99 -1.46
#